data_AF-A0A1F3X7F3-F1
#
_entry.id   AF-A0A1F3X7F3-F1
#
_cell.length_a   1.000
_cell.length_b   1.000
_cell.length_c   1.000
_cell.angle_alpha   90.00
_cell.angle_beta   90.00
_cell.angle_gamma   90.00
#
_symmetry.space_group_name_H-M   'P 1'
#
loop_
_entity.id
_entity.type
_entity.pdbx_description
1 polymer ?
#
loop_
_entity_poly.entity_id
_entity_poly.type
_entity_poly.pdbx_seq_one_letter_code
_entity_poly.pdbx_strand_id
1 'polypeptide(L)' 'MLSEFRRVLKADGIVVILIGPKETFEYVLQNKFGQIFAMNSKYDILVSGKKAAIYKITRKKR' A
#
# COMPACT_ATOMS: atom_id res chain seq x y z
N MET A 1 -10.36 4.25 0.43
CA MET A 1 -9.34 4.01 -0.63
C MET A 1 -8.95 2.54 -0.72
N LEU A 2 -8.22 1.95 0.24
CA LEU A 2 -7.75 0.54 0.15
C LEU A 2 -8.88 -0.49 -0.05
N SER A 3 -10.07 -0.24 0.50
CA SER A 3 -11.28 -1.06 0.29
C SER A 3 -11.69 -1.15 -1.18
N GLU A 4 -11.58 -0.05 -1.93
CA GLU A 4 -11.95 -0.02 -3.35
C GLU A 4 -10.94 -0.76 -4.20
N PHE A 5 -9.65 -0.69 -3.85
CA PHE A 5 -8.62 -1.50 -4.52
C PHE A 5 -8.90 -3.00 -4.42
N ARG A 6 -9.46 -3.47 -3.29
CA ARG A 6 -9.86 -4.89 -3.16
C ARG A 6 -10.94 -5.25 -4.19
N ARG A 7 -11.85 -4.32 -4.50
CA ARG A 7 -12.95 -4.53 -5.44
C ARG A 7 -12.47 -4.57 -6.89
N VAL A 8 -11.53 -3.71 -7.27
CA VAL A 8 -11.10 -3.56 -8.68
C VAL A 8 -9.89 -4.40 -9.07
N LEU A 9 -9.00 -4.75 -8.15
CA LEU A 9 -7.81 -5.54 -8.48
C LEU A 9 -8.15 -7.01 -8.62
N LYS A 10 -7.68 -7.65 -9.70
CA LYS A 10 -7.62 -9.12 -9.77
C LYS A 10 -6.63 -9.70 -8.76
N ALA A 11 -6.66 -11.02 -8.55
CA ALA A 11 -5.64 -11.69 -7.75
C ALA A 11 -4.23 -11.43 -8.34
N ASP A 12 -3.23 -11.26 -7.47
CA ASP A 12 -1.88 -10.76 -7.78
C ASP A 12 -1.84 -9.37 -8.45
N GLY A 13 -2.98 -8.66 -8.52
CA GLY A 13 -3.03 -7.29 -9.00
C GLY A 13 -2.13 -6.39 -8.16
N ILE A 14 -1.33 -5.56 -8.84
CA ILE A 14 -0.37 -4.65 -8.22
C ILE A 14 -0.99 -3.27 -8.09
N VAL A 15 -0.73 -2.60 -6.96
CA VAL A 15 -0.92 -1.15 -6.82
C VAL A 15 0.39 -0.53 -6.36
N VAL A 16 0.69 0.63 -6.94
CA VAL A 16 1.78 1.50 -6.51
C VAL A 16 1.16 2.73 -5.85
N ILE A 17 1.50 2.99 -4.58
CA ILE A 17 0.94 4.08 -3.78
C ILE A 17 2.07 4.98 -3.32
N LEU A 18 1.99 6.27 -3.63
CA LEU A 18 2.80 7.32 -2.99
C LEU A 18 1.98 7.94 -1.86
N ILE A 19 2.52 7.94 -0.64
CA ILE A 19 1.84 8.54 0.52
C ILE A 19 2.83 9.21 1.47
N GLY A 20 2.44 10.36 2.01
CA GLY A 20 3.22 11.11 3.01
C GLY A 20 3.13 10.49 4.41
N PRO A 21 1.93 10.28 4.97
CA PRO A 21 1.73 9.65 6.29
C PRO A 21 2.06 8.14 6.30
N LYS A 22 3.34 7.80 6.22
CA LYS A 22 3.86 6.44 6.08
C LYS A 22 3.42 5.53 7.22
N GLU A 23 3.57 5.98 8.45
CA GLU A 23 3.33 5.18 9.66
C GLU A 23 1.85 4.84 9.79
N THR A 24 0.98 5.82 9.52
CA THR A 24 -0.48 5.60 9.49
C THR A 24 -0.88 4.64 8.38
N PHE A 25 -0.29 4.77 7.18
CA PHE A 25 -0.57 3.88 6.07
C PHE A 25 -0.13 2.44 6.37
N GLU A 26 1.08 2.25 6.87
CA GLU A 26 1.64 0.94 7.24
C GLU A 26 0.80 0.28 8.34
N TYR A 27 0.43 1.04 9.37
CA TYR A 27 -0.44 0.56 10.44
C TYR A 27 -1.79 0.06 9.90
N VAL A 28 -2.45 0.85 9.04
CA VAL A 28 -3.75 0.46 8.45
C VAL A 28 -3.59 -0.75 7.52
N LEU A 29 -2.55 -0.74 6.68
CA LEU A 29 -2.30 -1.83 5.73
C LEU A 29 -2.07 -3.16 6.47
N GLN A 30 -1.25 -3.16 7.51
CA GLN A 30 -0.95 -4.37 8.29
C GLN A 30 -2.14 -4.84 9.13
N ASN A 31 -2.74 -3.95 9.93
CA ASN A 31 -3.73 -4.33 10.93
C ASN A 31 -5.14 -4.51 10.37
N LYS A 32 -5.53 -3.78 9.31
CA LYS A 32 -6.88 -3.86 8.73
C LYS A 32 -6.96 -4.60 7.41
N PHE A 33 -5.87 -4.61 6.64
CA PHE A 33 -5.86 -5.17 5.29
C PHE A 33 -4.77 -6.22 5.05
N GLY A 34 -4.04 -6.65 6.08
CA GLY A 34 -2.92 -7.58 5.95
C GLY A 34 -3.33 -8.96 5.42
N GLN A 35 -4.60 -9.33 5.53
CA GLN A 35 -5.15 -10.57 4.95
C GLN A 35 -5.51 -10.42 3.46
N ILE A 36 -5.64 -9.20 2.95
CA ILE A 36 -6.08 -8.91 1.58
C ILE A 36 -4.89 -8.49 0.71
N PHE A 37 -3.99 -7.68 1.28
CA PHE A 37 -2.84 -7.12 0.58
C PHE A 37 -1.53 -7.57 1.22
N ALA A 38 -0.51 -7.76 0.38
CA ALA A 38 0.87 -7.94 0.80
C ALA A 38 1.68 -6.71 0.40
N MET A 39 2.50 -6.18 1.31
CA MET A 39 3.48 -5.14 0.98
C MET A 39 4.74 -5.82 0.45
N ASN A 40 5.04 -5.63 -0.84
CA ASN A 40 6.17 -6.30 -1.48
C ASN A 40 7.44 -5.45 -1.41
N SER A 41 7.30 -4.13 -1.52
CA SER A 41 8.43 -3.20 -1.54
C SER A 41 8.02 -1.83 -1.03
N LYS A 42 8.96 -1.14 -0.39
CA LYS A 42 8.85 0.23 0.11
C LYS A 42 10.06 1.02 -0.35
N TYR A 43 9.84 2.25 -0.80
CA TYR A 43 10.88 3.19 -1.18
C TYR A 43 10.62 4.50 -0.44
N ASP A 44 11.45 4.83 0.53
CA ASP A 44 11.40 6.13 1.19
C ASP A 44 11.90 7.22 0.23
N ILE A 45 11.13 8.29 0.12
CA ILE A 45 11.40 9.41 -0.80
C ILE A 45 11.17 10.75 -0.11
N LEU A 46 11.66 11.80 -0.74
CA LEU A 46 11.32 13.18 -0.41
C LEU A 46 10.48 13.77 -1.53
N VAL A 47 9.31 14.32 -1.17
CA VAL A 47 8.45 15.07 -2.10
C VAL A 47 8.43 16.51 -1.60
N SER A 48 9.05 17.41 -2.36
CA SER A 48 9.19 18.83 -1.98
C SER A 48 9.75 19.03 -0.57
N GLY A 49 10.79 18.27 -0.22
CA GLY A 49 11.43 18.30 1.10
C GLY A 49 10.67 17.59 2.23
N LYS A 50 9.48 17.05 1.96
CA LYS A 50 8.69 16.29 2.95
C LYS A 50 8.90 14.79 2.80
N LYS A 51 9.03 14.09 3.93
CA LYS A 51 9.14 12.63 3.97
C LYS A 51 7.86 11.98 3.44
N ALA A 52 8.02 11.05 2.51
CA ALA A 52 6.97 10.21 1.95
C ALA A 52 7.54 8.84 1.61
N ALA A 53 6.70 7.89 1.19
CA ALA A 53 7.17 6.65 0.61
C ALA A 53 6.29 6.20 -0.56
N ILE A 54 6.91 5.45 -1.46
CA ILE A 54 6.24 4.68 -2.51
C ILE A 54 6.16 3.23 -2.04
N TYR A 55 4.97 2.65 -2.11
CA TYR A 55 4.69 1.27 -1.75
C TYR A 55 4.24 0.49 -2.97
N LYS A 56 4.86 -0.66 -3.21
CA LYS A 56 4.33 -1.69 -4.10
C LYS A 56 3.58 -2.71 -3.25
N ILE A 57 2.28 -2.83 -3.49
CA ILE A 57 1.41 -3.80 -2.80
C ILE A 57 0.73 -4.72 -3.82
N THR A 58 0.52 -5.98 -3.45
CA THR A 58 -0.22 -6.95 -4.27
C THR A 58 -1.47 -7.45 -3.54
N ARG A 59 -2.55 -7.68 -4.29
CA ARG A 59 -3.72 -8.41 -3.79
C ARG A 59 -3.35 -9.90 -3.64
N LYS A 60 -3.46 -10.44 -2.43
CA LYS A 60 -3.22 -11.86 -2.17
C LYS A 60 -4.23 -12.73 -2.93
N LYS A 61 -3.80 -13.88 -3.43
CA LYS A 61 -4.73 -14.96 -3.83
C LYS A 61 -5.51 -15.37 -2.60
N ARG A 62 -6.84 -15.47 -2.75
CA ARG A 62 -7.68 -16.15 -1.76
C ARG A 62 -7.39 -17.64 -1.80
#